data_AF-A0A9E3U3S2-F1
#
_entry.id   AF-A0A9E3U3S2-F1
#
_cell.length_a   1.000
_cell.length_b   1.000
_cell.length_c   1.000
_cell.angle_alpha   90.00
_cell.angle_beta   90.00
_cell.angle_gamma   90.00
#
_symmetry.space_group_name_H-M   'P 1'
#
loop_
_entity.id
_entity.type
_entity.pdbx_description
1 polymer ?
#
loop_
_entity_poly.entity_id
_entity_poly.type
_entity_poly.pdbx_seq_one_letter_code
_entity_poly.pdbx_strand_id
1 'polypeptide(L)' 'MNADLISAFESLKRPRILVLGDLILDRYTIGNAERISQESPVIVLRADQREARLGGAANVC' A
#
# COMPACT_ATOMS: atom_id res chain seq x y z
N MET A 1 23.50 -18.61 11.10
CA MET A 1 22.41 -18.22 10.18
C MET A 1 21.62 -17.01 10.66
N ASN A 2 20.94 -17.00 11.82
CA ASN A 2 20.26 -15.76 12.29
C ASN A 2 21.22 -14.66 12.78
N ALA A 3 22.32 -15.01 13.44
CA ALA A 3 23.29 -14.04 13.98
C ALA A 3 24.05 -13.29 12.86
N ASP A 4 24.30 -13.95 11.73
CA ASP A 4 25.03 -13.38 10.60
C ASP A 4 24.20 -12.33 9.84
N LEU A 5 22.87 -12.52 9.79
CA LEU A 5 21.96 -11.58 9.16
C LEU A 5 21.83 -10.29 10.00
N ILE A 6 21.77 -10.45 11.33
CA ILE A 6 21.69 -9.33 12.29
C ILE A 6 22.97 -8.50 12.19
N SER A 7 24.14 -9.13 12.22
CA SER A 7 25.43 -8.41 12.13
C SER A 7 25.61 -7.71 10.78
N ALA A 8 25.16 -8.31 9.67
CA ALA A 8 25.14 -7.67 8.36
C ALA A 8 24.25 -6.42 8.36
N PHE A 9 23.07 -6.48 8.99
CA PHE A 9 22.17 -5.33 9.10
C PHE A 9 22.74 -4.22 9.99
N GLU A 10 23.36 -4.57 11.11
CA GLU A 10 24.03 -3.60 11.99
C GLU A 10 25.24 -2.93 11.31
N SER A 11 25.86 -3.61 10.35
CA SER A 11 26.97 -3.07 9.56
C SER A 11 26.56 -2.09 8.47
N LEU A 12 25.25 -2.02 8.14
CA LEU A 12 24.73 -1.03 7.20
C LEU A 12 24.90 0.37 7.79
N LYS A 13 25.69 1.20 7.09
CA LYS A 13 25.83 2.64 7.39
C LYS A 13 24.54 3.39 6.99
N ARG A 14 24.59 4.72 6.93
CA ARG A 14 23.50 5.55 6.39
C ARG A 14 23.70 5.79 4.89
N PRO A 15 23.17 4.94 3.99
CA PRO A 15 23.27 5.19 2.56
C PRO A 15 22.48 6.45 2.20
N ARG A 16 22.97 7.20 1.22
CA ARG A 16 22.19 8.26 0.57
C ARG A 16 21.44 7.64 -0.59
N ILE A 17 20.12 7.63 -0.51
CA ILE A 17 19.24 7.03 -1.52
C ILE A 17 18.45 8.15 -2.20
N LEU A 18 18.42 8.15 -3.52
CA LEU A 18 17.57 9.02 -4.33
C LEU A 18 16.49 8.15 -4.98
N VAL A 19 15.23 8.43 -4.68
CA VAL A 19 14.08 7.78 -5.32
C VAL A 19 13.55 8.71 -6.42
N LEU A 20 13.45 8.19 -7.65
CA LEU A 20 12.88 8.89 -8.80
C LEU A 20 11.73 8.07 -9.37
N GLY A 21 10.57 8.69 -9.52
CA GLY A 21 9.37 8.04 -10.05
C GLY A 21 8.11 8.78 -9.65
N ASP A 22 6.96 8.17 -9.95
CA ASP A 22 5.67 8.79 -9.73
C ASP A 22 5.19 8.64 -8.29
N LEU A 23 4.65 9.74 -7.75
CA LEU A 23 3.98 9.75 -6.46
C LEU A 23 2.52 9.33 -6.65
N ILE A 24 2.13 8.25 -5.98
CA ILE A 24 0.78 7.69 -6.05
C ILE A 24 0.21 7.61 -4.63
N LEU A 25 -1.10 7.77 -4.51
CA LEU A 25 -1.82 7.53 -3.27
C LEU A 25 -2.81 6.39 -3.48
N ASP A 26 -2.59 5.29 -2.79
CA ASP A 26 -3.46 4.13 -2.83
C ASP A 26 -4.63 4.36 -1.87
N ARG A 27 -5.84 4.49 -2.41
CA ARG A 27 -7.07 4.64 -1.63
C ARG A 27 -7.84 3.34 -1.61
N TYR A 28 -8.07 2.84 -0.41
CA TYR A 28 -8.83 1.63 -0.14
C TYR A 28 -10.21 2.02 0.35
N THR A 29 -11.25 1.45 -0.26
CA THR A 29 -12.63 1.52 0.24
C THR A 29 -13.02 0.12 0.67
N ILE A 30 -13.29 -0.04 1.96
CA ILE A 30 -13.61 -1.31 2.60
C ILE A 30 -15.08 -1.27 2.97
N GLY A 31 -15.80 -2.34 2.72
CA GLY A 31 -17.23 -2.38 2.95
C GLY A 31 -17.86 -3.69 2.56
N ASN A 32 -19.17 -3.79 2.77
CA ASN A 32 -19.95 -4.99 2.46
C ASN A 32 -20.59 -4.89 1.06
N ALA A 33 -20.42 -5.94 0.26
CA ALA A 33 -21.08 -6.08 -1.05
C ALA A 33 -22.52 -6.56 -0.85
N GLU A 34 -23.47 -5.64 -0.78
CA GLU A 34 -24.83 -5.95 -0.34
C GLU A 34 -25.72 -6.55 -1.42
N ARG A 35 -25.57 -6.08 -2.67
CA ARG A 35 -26.47 -6.44 -3.77
C ARG A 35 -25.85 -6.20 -5.14
N ILE A 36 -26.50 -6.76 -6.15
CA ILE A 36 -26.28 -6.43 -7.56
C ILE A 36 -27.18 -5.23 -7.92
N SER A 37 -26.66 -4.28 -8.70
CA SER A 37 -27.45 -3.14 -9.19
C SER A 37 -28.55 -3.60 -10.14
N GLN A 38 -29.72 -2.94 -10.06
CA GLN A 38 -30.84 -3.19 -10.98
C GLN A 38 -30.65 -2.49 -12.33
N GLU A 39 -29.75 -1.50 -12.43
CA GLU A 39 -29.50 -0.74 -13.65
C GLU A 39 -28.39 -1.33 -14.53
N SER A 40 -27.53 -2.18 -13.96
CA SER A 40 -26.38 -2.77 -14.64
C SER A 40 -25.84 -3.96 -13.82
N PRO A 41 -25.23 -4.99 -14.43
CA PRO A 41 -24.70 -6.15 -13.72
C PRO A 41 -23.39 -5.84 -12.96
N VAL A 42 -23.46 -4.88 -12.02
CA VAL A 42 -22.35 -4.44 -11.15
C VAL A 42 -22.73 -4.56 -9.69
N ILE A 43 -21.74 -4.80 -8.83
CA ILE A 43 -21.93 -4.92 -7.38
C ILE A 43 -22.03 -3.54 -6.74
N VAL A 44 -23.00 -3.38 -5.83
CA VAL A 44 -23.11 -2.20 -4.98
C VAL A 44 -22.41 -2.48 -3.65
N LEU A 45 -21.32 -1.75 -3.41
CA LEU A 45 -20.56 -1.80 -2.16
C LEU A 45 -21.08 -0.73 -1.19
N ARG A 46 -21.56 -1.12 -0.01
CA ARG A 46 -21.75 -0.17 1.10
C ARG A 46 -20.41 0.08 1.76
N ALA A 47 -19.82 1.24 1.50
CA ALA A 47 -18.52 1.63 2.03
C ALA A 47 -18.61 1.93 3.53
N ASP A 48 -17.94 1.12 4.35
CA ASP A 48 -17.93 1.24 5.81
C ASP A 48 -16.66 1.97 6.29
N GLN A 49 -15.52 1.79 5.62
CA GLN A 49 -14.24 2.41 5.96
C GLN A 49 -13.47 2.85 4.71
N ARG A 50 -12.66 3.90 4.84
CA ARG A 50 -11.70 4.32 3.83
C ARG A 50 -10.32 4.49 4.45
N GLU A 51 -9.30 4.01 3.75
CA GLU A 51 -7.90 4.20 4.11
C GLU A 51 -7.13 4.79 2.93
N ALA A 52 -6.12 5.60 3.24
CA ALA A 52 -5.19 6.11 2.24
C ALA A 52 -3.78 5.70 2.65
N ARG A 53 -3.01 5.17 1.70
CA ARG A 53 -1.63 4.74 1.90
C ARG A 53 -0.77 5.32 0.80
N LEU A 54 0.50 5.57 1.10
CA LEU A 54 1.46 5.94 0.08
C LEU A 54 1.62 4.76 -0.89
N GLY A 55 1.63 5.08 -2.19
CA GLY A 55 1.81 4.13 -3.27
C GLY A 55 2.93 4.59 -4.21
N GLY A 56 3.33 3.72 -5.13
CA GLY A 56 4.39 4.02 -6.09
C GLY A 56 5.70 4.46 -5.42
N ALA A 57 6.34 5.50 -5.97
CA ALA A 57 7.59 6.01 -5.40
C ALA A 57 7.41 6.53 -3.96
N ALA A 58 6.21 6.99 -3.59
CA ALA A 58 5.95 7.49 -2.25
C ALA A 58 6.03 6.40 -1.17
N ASN A 59 5.76 5.13 -1.51
CA ASN A 59 5.87 4.01 -0.56
C ASN A 59 7.33 3.50 -0.39
N VAL A 60 8.23 3.88 -1.29
CA VAL A 60 9.64 3.47 -1.28
C VAL A 60 10.50 4.40 -0.42
N CYS A 61 10.05 5.64 -0.22
CA CYS A 61 10.76 6.72 0.47
C CYS A 61 10.71 6.62 1.99
#